data_AF-A0A4Q7BY48-F1
#
_entry.id   AF-A0A4Q7BY48-F1
#
_cell.length_a   1.000
_cell.length_b   1.000
_cell.length_c   1.000
_cell.angle_alpha   90.00
_cell.angle_beta   90.00
_cell.angle_gamma   90.00
#
_symmetry.space_group_name_H-M   'P 1'
#
loop_
_entity.id
_entity.type
_entity.pdbx_description
1 polymer ?
#
loop_
_entity_poly.entity_id
_entity_poly.type
_entity_poly.pdbx_seq_one_letter_code
_entity_poly.pdbx_strand_id
1 'polypeptide(L)'
;MWNKYRVIAVIITIIFFILGWYFFDFILEPSKSNKVSRLDIFSYIGTIFTISAFIIAILEILHNISITKSIKDEADKAIQNVLKLKHASKLSFCLSALDSINDHINNIEYVLALKDFRFIRTFVLEDEFLNKKLSIQINLFTNIEDLLIMHRKASAKAPMALDDVKVIRSFILACKAALESQAFNNDEVNKAPESIKASTTTSTS
;
A
#
# COMPACT_ATOMS: atom_id res chain seq x y z
N MET A 1 -19.64 13.53 -0.87
CA MET A 1 -20.35 12.55 -1.75
C MET A 1 -21.61 11.94 -1.11
N TRP A 2 -21.76 12.01 0.22
CA TRP A 2 -22.89 11.47 1.00
C TRP A 2 -24.29 12.01 0.61
N ASN A 3 -24.34 13.26 0.13
CA ASN A 3 -25.62 13.92 -0.20
C ASN A 3 -26.30 13.34 -1.45
N LYS A 4 -25.52 12.85 -2.42
CA LYS A 4 -26.08 12.40 -3.72
C LYS A 4 -26.90 11.11 -3.59
N TYR A 5 -26.41 10.13 -2.83
CA TYR A 5 -27.13 8.86 -2.60
C TYR A 5 -28.39 9.05 -1.76
N ARG A 6 -28.33 9.91 -0.73
CA ARG A 6 -29.52 10.29 0.05
C ARG A 6 -30.56 11.00 -0.80
N VAL A 7 -30.13 11.93 -1.66
CA VAL A 7 -31.02 12.62 -2.60
C VAL A 7 -31.64 11.64 -3.59
N ILE A 8 -30.87 10.70 -4.15
CA ILE A 8 -31.40 9.66 -5.06
C ILE A 8 -32.41 8.76 -4.35
N ALA A 9 -32.14 8.30 -3.14
CA ALA A 9 -33.06 7.49 -2.36
C ALA A 9 -34.37 8.24 -2.10
N VAL A 10 -34.31 9.51 -1.70
CA VAL A 10 -35.49 10.37 -1.50
C VAL A 10 -36.29 10.52 -2.80
N ILE A 11 -35.62 10.77 -3.93
CA ILE A 11 -36.28 10.87 -5.25
C ILE A 11 -37.00 9.56 -5.62
N ILE A 12 -36.34 8.41 -5.45
CA ILE A 12 -36.94 7.09 -5.73
C ILE A 12 -38.16 6.84 -4.84
N THR A 13 -38.09 7.24 -3.57
CA THR A 13 -39.21 7.11 -2.62
C THR A 13 -40.40 7.96 -3.04
N ILE A 14 -40.15 9.22 -3.45
CA ILE A 14 -41.18 10.13 -3.97
C ILE A 14 -41.83 9.56 -5.23
N ILE A 15 -41.03 9.04 -6.17
CA ILE A 15 -41.51 8.40 -7.39
C ILE A 15 -42.44 7.22 -7.05
N PHE A 16 -42.03 6.33 -6.13
CA PHE A 16 -42.86 5.20 -5.70
C PHE A 16 -44.17 5.63 -5.04
N PHE A 17 -44.16 6.70 -4.25
CA PHE A 17 -45.38 7.27 -3.69
C PHE A 17 -46.32 7.82 -4.77
N ILE A 18 -45.79 8.53 -5.77
CA ILE A 18 -46.57 9.05 -6.89
C ILE A 18 -47.15 7.91 -7.73
N LEU A 19 -46.36 6.87 -8.01
CA LEU A 19 -46.81 5.66 -8.71
C LEU A 19 -47.90 4.93 -7.92
N GLY A 20 -47.71 4.74 -6.62
CA GLY A 20 -48.72 4.13 -5.74
C GLY A 20 -50.01 4.95 -5.70
N TRP A 21 -49.92 6.27 -5.73
CA TRP A 21 -51.11 7.12 -5.85
C TRP A 21 -51.78 6.99 -7.22
N TYR A 22 -51.01 6.98 -8.30
CA TYR A 22 -51.53 6.85 -9.66
C TYR A 22 -52.25 5.51 -9.91
N PHE A 23 -51.72 4.43 -9.35
CA PHE A 23 -52.31 3.09 -9.45
C PHE A 23 -53.30 2.75 -8.33
N PHE A 24 -53.59 3.70 -7.43
CA PHE A 24 -54.51 3.49 -6.32
C PHE A 24 -55.89 3.05 -6.80
N ASP A 25 -56.48 3.78 -7.75
CA ASP A 25 -57.83 3.51 -8.26
C ASP A 25 -57.90 2.22 -9.09
N PHE A 26 -56.80 1.87 -9.77
CA PHE A 26 -56.71 0.62 -10.53
C PHE A 26 -56.59 -0.61 -9.62
N ILE A 27 -55.86 -0.49 -8.50
CA ILE A 27 -55.62 -1.61 -7.59
C ILE A 27 -56.78 -1.79 -6.60
N LEU A 28 -57.42 -0.70 -6.17
CA LEU A 28 -58.62 -0.75 -5.32
C LEU A 28 -59.92 -0.74 -6.11
N GLU A 29 -59.89 -0.98 -7.43
CA GLU A 29 -61.10 -1.01 -8.24
C GLU A 29 -62.08 -2.04 -7.65
N PRO A 30 -63.30 -1.62 -7.27
CA PRO A 30 -64.24 -2.51 -6.61
C PRO A 30 -64.66 -3.61 -7.59
N SER A 31 -64.20 -4.83 -7.36
CA SER A 31 -64.81 -6.01 -7.95
C SER A 31 -66.31 -5.92 -7.65
N LYS A 32 -67.15 -6.01 -8.70
CA LYS A 32 -68.59 -5.63 -8.81
C LYS A 32 -69.55 -6.08 -7.67
N SER A 33 -69.07 -6.76 -6.65
CA SER A 33 -69.82 -7.28 -5.51
C SER A 33 -69.45 -6.69 -4.14
N ASN A 34 -68.32 -5.99 -3.96
CA ASN A 34 -67.88 -5.49 -2.65
C ASN A 34 -67.52 -4.00 -2.66
N LYS A 35 -68.07 -3.24 -1.71
CA LYS A 35 -67.62 -1.86 -1.41
C LYS A 35 -66.20 -1.93 -0.84
N VAL A 36 -65.30 -1.08 -1.34
CA VAL A 36 -63.94 -0.92 -0.81
C VAL A 36 -64.01 -0.63 0.70
N SER A 37 -63.40 -1.50 1.51
CA SER A 37 -63.39 -1.33 2.97
C SER A 37 -62.23 -0.42 3.38
N ARG A 38 -62.39 0.28 4.53
CA ARG A 38 -61.29 1.10 5.10
C ARG A 38 -60.04 0.27 5.39
N LEU A 39 -60.20 -1.03 5.65
CA LEU A 39 -59.09 -1.96 5.86
C LEU A 39 -58.28 -2.21 4.58
N ASP A 40 -58.92 -2.21 3.40
CA ASP A 40 -58.23 -2.45 2.12
C ASP A 40 -57.32 -1.27 1.77
N ILE A 41 -57.79 -0.05 2.03
CA ILE A 41 -57.01 1.19 1.89
C ILE A 41 -55.80 1.19 2.83
N PHE A 42 -56.00 0.77 4.09
CA PHE A 42 -54.91 0.68 5.07
C PHE A 42 -53.88 -0.40 4.71
N SER A 43 -54.33 -1.55 4.21
CA SER A 43 -53.45 -2.62 3.72
C SER A 43 -52.61 -2.17 2.53
N TYR A 44 -53.24 -1.45 1.59
CA TYR A 44 -52.57 -0.92 0.41
C TYR A 44 -51.47 0.08 0.76
N ILE A 45 -51.78 1.07 1.61
CA ILE A 45 -50.78 2.07 2.03
C ILE A 45 -49.64 1.42 2.82
N GLY A 46 -49.95 0.45 3.70
CA GLY A 46 -48.94 -0.31 4.43
C GLY A 46 -48.00 -1.09 3.51
N THR A 47 -48.53 -1.63 2.40
CA THR A 47 -47.73 -2.33 1.39
C THR A 47 -46.79 -1.38 0.66
N ILE A 48 -47.26 -0.19 0.26
CA ILE A 48 -46.41 0.85 -0.36
C ILE A 48 -45.28 1.26 0.57
N PHE A 49 -45.58 1.51 1.85
CA PHE A 49 -44.56 1.86 2.84
C PHE A 49 -43.51 0.75 3.00
N THR A 50 -43.95 -0.51 3.06
CA THR A 50 -43.05 -1.66 3.23
C THR A 50 -42.12 -1.82 2.02
N ILE A 51 -42.66 -1.72 0.80
CA ILE A 51 -41.86 -1.79 -0.43
C ILE A 51 -40.86 -0.63 -0.49
N SER A 52 -41.31 0.58 -0.16
CA SER A 52 -40.46 1.77 -0.15
C SER A 52 -39.31 1.64 0.87
N ALA A 53 -39.61 1.18 2.08
CA ALA A 53 -38.60 0.93 3.11
C ALA A 53 -37.58 -0.14 2.68
N PHE A 54 -38.05 -1.19 2.01
CA PHE A 54 -37.19 -2.26 1.50
C PHE A 54 -36.20 -1.76 0.43
N ILE A 55 -36.66 -0.92 -0.50
CA ILE A 55 -35.82 -0.32 -1.53
C ILE A 55 -34.74 0.59 -0.92
N ILE A 56 -35.11 1.40 0.07
CA ILE A 56 -34.15 2.26 0.79
C ILE A 56 -33.08 1.41 1.47
N ALA A 57 -33.48 0.33 2.15
CA ALA A 57 -32.55 -0.57 2.83
C ALA A 57 -31.53 -1.21 1.87
N ILE A 58 -31.97 -1.66 0.69
CA ILE A 58 -31.07 -2.22 -0.33
C ILE A 58 -30.07 -1.16 -0.82
N LEU A 59 -30.54 0.05 -1.12
CA LEU A 59 -29.68 1.14 -1.58
C LEU A 59 -28.63 1.53 -0.53
N GLU A 60 -29.02 1.53 0.75
CA GLU A 60 -28.11 1.82 1.85
C GLU A 60 -27.04 0.74 2.02
N ILE A 61 -27.42 -0.53 1.88
CA ILE A 61 -26.48 -1.66 1.90
C ILE A 61 -25.49 -1.57 0.73
N LEU A 62 -25.95 -1.33 -0.50
CA LEU A 62 -25.10 -1.17 -1.67
C LEU A 62 -24.13 0.01 -1.51
N HIS A 63 -24.62 1.13 -0.98
CA HIS A 63 -23.78 2.30 -0.69
C HIS A 63 -22.70 1.98 0.34
N ASN A 64 -23.06 1.28 1.42
CA ASN A 64 -22.14 0.93 2.49
C ASN A 64 -21.03 -0.02 1.99
N ILE A 65 -21.38 -0.98 1.13
CA ILE A 65 -20.41 -1.86 0.46
C ILE A 65 -19.47 -1.03 -0.42
N SER A 66 -19.99 -0.06 -1.18
CA SER A 66 -19.16 0.80 -2.05
C SER A 66 -18.18 1.67 -1.24
N ILE A 67 -18.62 2.24 -0.12
CA ILE A 67 -17.75 3.00 0.78
C ILE A 67 -16.66 2.08 1.34
N THR A 68 -17.05 0.90 1.82
CA THR A 68 -16.12 -0.06 2.41
C THR A 68 -15.02 -0.46 1.41
N LYS A 69 -15.39 -0.71 0.14
CA LYS A 69 -14.41 -0.97 -0.93
C LYS A 69 -13.49 0.23 -1.17
N SER A 70 -14.05 1.44 -1.28
CA SER A 70 -13.25 2.65 -1.48
C SER A 70 -12.28 2.93 -0.33
N ILE A 71 -12.69 2.69 0.92
CA ILE A 71 -11.83 2.84 2.10
C ILE A 71 -10.73 1.80 2.07
N LYS A 72 -11.06 0.55 1.72
CA LYS A 72 -10.07 -0.52 1.58
C LYS A 72 -9.03 -0.17 0.53
N ASP A 73 -9.46 0.28 -0.65
CA ASP A 73 -8.55 0.63 -1.74
C ASP A 73 -7.62 1.80 -1.34
N GLU A 74 -8.15 2.79 -0.63
CA GLU A 74 -7.35 3.91 -0.13
C GLU A 74 -6.37 3.50 0.98
N ALA A 75 -6.80 2.60 1.88
CA ALA A 75 -5.94 2.03 2.91
C ALA A 75 -4.81 1.17 2.30
N ASP A 76 -5.13 0.36 1.30
CA ASP A 76 -4.14 -0.46 0.58
C ASP A 76 -3.12 0.44 -0.13
N LYS A 77 -3.55 1.53 -0.78
CA LYS A 77 -2.64 2.54 -1.35
C LYS A 77 -1.75 3.18 -0.28
N ALA A 78 -2.31 3.55 0.87
CA ALA A 78 -1.56 4.13 1.97
C ALA A 78 -0.50 3.15 2.51
N ILE A 79 -0.85 1.87 2.68
CA ILE A 79 0.07 0.82 3.11
C ILE A 79 1.20 0.65 2.09
N GLN A 80 0.89 0.61 0.80
CA GLN A 80 1.91 0.52 -0.26
C GLN A 80 2.88 1.70 -0.22
N ASN A 81 2.38 2.93 -0.02
CA ASN A 81 3.22 4.11 0.11
C ASN A 81 4.12 4.07 1.35
N VAL A 82 3.60 3.59 2.49
CA VAL A 82 4.38 3.40 3.71
C VAL A 82 5.47 2.34 3.52
N LEU A 83 5.14 1.23 2.85
CA LEU A 83 6.12 0.19 2.52
C LEU A 83 7.23 0.74 1.61
N LYS A 84 6.87 1.49 0.56
CA LYS A 84 7.85 2.17 -0.31
C LYS A 84 8.76 3.09 0.47
N LEU A 85 8.20 3.93 1.35
CA LEU A 85 8.97 4.83 2.21
C LEU A 85 9.90 4.07 3.16
N LYS A 86 9.41 2.98 3.75
CA LYS A 86 10.21 2.11 4.64
C LYS A 86 11.38 1.49 3.87
N HIS A 87 11.17 1.00 2.66
CA HIS A 87 12.25 0.46 1.83
C HIS A 87 13.29 1.54 1.46
N ALA A 88 12.84 2.72 1.05
CA ALA A 88 13.73 3.85 0.74
C ALA A 88 14.54 4.28 1.99
N SER A 89 13.89 4.36 3.15
CA SER A 89 14.52 4.71 4.42
C SER A 89 15.58 3.67 4.83
N LYS A 90 15.28 2.37 4.70
CA LYS A 90 16.24 1.30 4.98
C LYS A 90 17.46 1.36 4.05
N LEU A 91 17.24 1.63 2.77
CA LEU A 91 18.31 1.78 1.79
C LEU A 91 19.21 2.97 2.14
N SER A 92 18.59 4.13 2.39
CA SER A 92 19.29 5.36 2.77
C SER A 92 20.11 5.16 4.04
N PHE A 93 19.54 4.49 5.04
CA PHE A 93 20.22 4.17 6.28
C PHE A 93 21.45 3.28 6.06
N CYS A 94 21.33 2.24 5.23
CA CYS A 94 22.46 1.36 4.89
C CYS A 94 23.57 2.12 4.15
N LEU A 95 23.21 2.99 3.20
CA LEU A 95 24.16 3.84 2.48
C LEU A 95 24.88 4.80 3.44
N SER A 96 24.14 5.49 4.31
CA SER A 96 24.73 6.40 5.30
C SER A 96 25.63 5.69 6.30
N ALA A 97 25.28 4.46 6.71
CA ALA A 97 26.12 3.67 7.59
C ALA A 97 27.40 3.19 6.89
N LEU A 98 27.32 2.84 5.59
CA LEU A 98 28.51 2.53 4.77
C LEU A 98 29.44 3.76 4.61
N ASP A 99 28.87 4.95 4.49
CA ASP A 99 29.63 6.21 4.51
C ASP A 99 30.32 6.46 5.85
N SER A 100 29.60 6.26 6.95
CA SER A 100 30.14 6.36 8.32
C SER A 100 31.37 5.46 8.50
N ILE A 101 31.29 4.21 8.05
CA ILE A 101 32.43 3.27 8.10
C ILE A 101 33.63 3.81 7.32
N ASN A 102 33.41 4.34 6.12
CA ASN A 102 34.47 4.90 5.31
C ASN A 102 35.13 6.12 5.99
N ASP A 103 34.34 6.99 6.60
CA ASP A 103 34.83 8.15 7.35
C ASP A 103 35.62 7.74 8.60
N HIS A 104 35.13 6.77 9.36
CA HIS A 104 35.86 6.23 10.51
C HIS A 104 37.19 5.58 10.09
N ILE A 105 37.25 4.89 8.96
CA ILE A 105 38.50 4.34 8.41
C ILE A 105 39.47 5.47 8.04
N ASN A 106 38.98 6.56 7.43
CA ASN A 106 39.80 7.72 7.06
C ASN A 106 40.36 8.44 8.29
N ASN A 107 39.60 8.47 9.39
CA ASN A 107 39.99 9.10 10.66
C ASN A 107 40.80 8.17 11.57
N ILE A 108 41.15 6.95 11.13
CA ILE A 108 41.91 5.95 11.92
C ILE A 108 41.09 5.51 13.17
N GLU A 109 39.77 5.61 13.10
CA GLU A 109 38.81 5.24 14.15
C GLU A 109 38.27 3.82 13.94
N TYR A 110 39.17 2.84 13.84
CA TYR A 110 38.81 1.46 13.46
C TYR A 110 37.84 0.76 14.43
N VAL A 111 37.82 1.18 15.70
CA VAL A 111 36.85 0.67 16.69
C VAL A 111 35.42 1.12 16.37
N LEU A 112 35.24 2.37 15.92
CA LEU A 112 33.94 2.89 15.50
C LEU A 112 33.53 2.25 14.17
N ALA A 113 34.46 2.15 13.21
CA ALA A 113 34.23 1.45 11.95
C ALA A 113 33.76 0.01 12.16
N LEU A 114 34.38 -0.74 13.08
CA LEU A 114 33.98 -2.12 13.41
C LEU A 114 32.58 -2.19 14.04
N LYS A 115 32.22 -1.22 14.90
CA LYS A 115 30.90 -1.15 15.51
C LYS A 115 29.82 -0.95 14.45
N ASP A 116 30.01 0.04 13.59
CA ASP A 116 29.05 0.35 12.52
C ASP A 116 28.96 -0.80 11.51
N PHE A 117 30.10 -1.43 11.20
CA PHE A 117 30.14 -2.60 10.33
C PHE A 117 29.33 -3.78 10.86
N ARG A 118 29.49 -4.13 12.14
CA ARG A 118 28.72 -5.19 12.79
C ARG A 118 27.23 -4.89 12.80
N PHE A 119 26.89 -3.64 13.07
CA PHE A 119 25.50 -3.20 13.09
C PHE A 119 24.86 -3.32 11.69
N ILE A 120 25.54 -2.89 10.63
CA ILE A 120 25.08 -3.10 9.24
C ILE A 120 24.94 -4.59 8.93
N ARG A 121 25.94 -5.41 9.30
CA ARG A 121 25.90 -6.85 9.06
C ARG A 121 24.65 -7.49 9.66
N THR A 122 24.37 -7.22 10.94
CA THR A 122 23.16 -7.72 11.61
C THR A 122 21.90 -7.22 10.91
N PHE A 123 21.84 -5.93 10.59
CA PHE A 123 20.69 -5.32 9.91
C PHE A 123 20.42 -5.91 8.52
N VAL A 124 21.47 -6.20 7.74
CA VAL A 124 21.37 -6.83 6.42
C VAL A 124 20.95 -8.29 6.52
N LEU A 125 21.40 -9.02 7.55
CA LEU A 125 21.03 -10.43 7.76
C LEU A 125 19.57 -10.61 8.20
N GLU A 126 19.07 -9.69 9.05
CA GLU A 126 17.68 -9.69 9.53
C GLU A 126 16.66 -9.30 8.46
N ASP A 127 17.08 -8.50 7.48
CA ASP A 127 16.21 -8.01 6.42
C ASP A 127 16.34 -8.86 5.15
N GLU A 128 15.31 -9.66 4.84
CA GLU A 128 15.29 -10.54 3.66
C GLU A 128 15.56 -9.79 2.34
N PHE A 129 15.07 -8.55 2.22
CA PHE A 129 15.27 -7.74 1.02
C PHE A 129 16.73 -7.30 0.88
N LEU A 130 17.37 -6.87 1.96
CA LEU A 130 18.79 -6.50 1.95
C LEU A 130 19.69 -7.73 1.80
N ASN A 131 19.36 -8.83 2.50
CA ASN A 131 20.07 -10.10 2.41
C ASN A 131 20.10 -10.62 0.97
N LYS A 132 18.95 -10.64 0.29
CA LYS A 132 18.89 -11.03 -1.12
C LYS A 132 19.78 -10.14 -2.01
N LYS A 133 19.76 -8.82 -1.78
CA LYS A 133 20.55 -7.85 -2.56
C LYS A 133 22.06 -7.96 -2.34
N LEU A 134 22.48 -8.20 -1.09
CA LEU A 134 23.89 -8.27 -0.72
C LEU A 134 24.41 -9.72 -0.61
N SER A 135 23.63 -10.71 -1.03
CA SER A 135 23.93 -12.14 -0.90
C SER A 135 25.33 -12.53 -1.41
N ILE A 136 25.77 -11.96 -2.53
CA ILE A 136 27.10 -12.17 -3.12
C ILE A 136 28.21 -11.61 -2.21
N GLN A 137 27.91 -10.56 -1.44
CA GLN A 137 28.85 -9.87 -0.58
C GLN A 137 28.88 -10.41 0.85
N ILE A 138 27.89 -11.21 1.28
CA ILE A 138 27.82 -11.78 2.63
C ILE A 138 29.09 -12.58 3.00
N ASN A 139 29.68 -13.30 2.05
CA ASN A 139 30.95 -14.00 2.29
C ASN A 139 32.13 -13.04 2.50
N LEU A 140 32.09 -11.86 1.89
CA LEU A 140 33.07 -10.80 2.10
C LEU A 140 32.85 -10.08 3.42
N PHE A 141 31.64 -10.07 3.99
CA PHE A 141 31.40 -9.43 5.29
C PHE A 141 32.28 -10.02 6.40
N THR A 142 32.43 -11.36 6.42
CA THR A 142 33.27 -12.04 7.41
C THR A 142 34.74 -11.63 7.27
N ASN A 143 35.26 -11.60 6.03
CA ASN A 143 36.65 -11.22 5.76
C ASN A 143 36.95 -9.76 6.16
N ILE A 144 36.01 -8.84 5.91
CA ILE A 144 36.14 -7.43 6.30
C ILE A 144 36.04 -7.27 7.82
N GLU A 145 35.18 -8.04 8.48
CA GLU A 145 35.12 -8.01 9.94
C GLU A 145 36.43 -8.46 10.57
N ASP A 146 37.02 -9.55 10.08
CA ASP A 146 38.29 -10.07 10.56
C ASP A 146 39.43 -9.06 10.37
N LEU A 147 39.47 -8.38 9.21
CA LEU A 147 40.39 -7.28 8.93
C LEU A 147 40.23 -6.12 9.93
N LEU A 148 38.99 -5.70 10.21
CA LEU A 148 38.70 -4.64 11.17
C LEU A 148 39.03 -5.05 12.62
N ILE A 149 38.83 -6.33 12.97
CA ILE A 149 39.22 -6.88 14.27
C ILE A 149 40.74 -6.89 14.43
N MET A 150 41.47 -7.31 13.40
CA MET A 150 42.94 -7.37 13.40
C MET A 150 43.56 -5.99 13.62
N HIS A 151 42.98 -4.96 13.00
CA HIS A 151 43.43 -3.57 13.10
C HIS A 151 42.72 -2.77 14.20
N ARG A 152 41.95 -3.42 15.10
CA ARG A 152 41.24 -2.74 16.19
C ARG A 152 42.16 -1.98 17.16
N LYS A 153 43.41 -2.42 17.31
CA LYS A 153 44.45 -1.76 18.12
C LYS A 153 45.38 -0.86 17.30
N ALA A 154 45.16 -0.76 15.99
CA ALA A 154 45.91 0.15 15.15
C ALA A 154 45.68 1.59 15.64
N SER A 155 46.73 2.40 15.58
CA SER A 155 46.72 3.78 16.05
C SER A 155 47.34 4.68 15.00
N ALA A 156 47.25 5.99 15.15
CA ALA A 156 47.91 6.93 14.23
C ALA A 156 49.42 6.69 14.07
N LYS A 157 50.07 6.00 15.03
CA LYS A 157 51.50 5.63 14.95
C LYS A 157 51.77 4.33 14.19
N ALA A 158 50.75 3.49 13.99
CA ALA A 158 50.80 2.24 13.25
C ALA A 158 49.43 2.00 12.59
N PRO A 159 49.13 2.74 11.50
CA PRO A 159 47.85 2.64 10.82
C PRO A 159 47.72 1.32 10.06
N MET A 160 46.48 1.00 9.69
CA MET A 160 46.17 -0.15 8.82
C MET A 160 46.96 -0.07 7.50
N ALA A 161 47.37 -1.22 6.97
CA ALA A 161 48.08 -1.27 5.71
C ALA A 161 47.22 -0.68 4.58
N LEU A 162 47.84 0.05 3.65
CA LEU A 162 47.14 0.74 2.56
C LEU A 162 46.34 -0.23 1.69
N ASP A 163 46.83 -1.46 1.51
CA ASP A 163 46.15 -2.48 0.72
C ASP A 163 44.90 -3.02 1.41
N ASP A 164 44.92 -3.17 2.74
CA ASP A 164 43.74 -3.55 3.52
C ASP A 164 42.65 -2.46 3.46
N VAL A 165 43.05 -1.18 3.53
CA VAL A 165 42.13 -0.05 3.37
C VAL A 165 41.49 -0.05 1.97
N LYS A 166 42.25 -0.37 0.92
CA LYS A 166 41.70 -0.52 -0.44
C LYS A 166 40.68 -1.65 -0.52
N VAL A 167 40.96 -2.79 0.12
CA VAL A 167 40.03 -3.92 0.17
C VAL A 167 38.71 -3.50 0.81
N ILE A 168 38.75 -2.83 1.97
CA ILE A 168 37.51 -2.36 2.63
C ILE A 168 36.77 -1.35 1.76
N ARG A 169 37.46 -0.39 1.15
CA ARG A 169 36.83 0.59 0.25
C ARG A 169 36.20 -0.05 -0.98
N SER A 170 36.87 -1.03 -1.59
CA SER A 170 36.33 -1.75 -2.74
C SER A 170 35.06 -2.51 -2.39
N PHE A 171 35.00 -3.10 -1.19
CA PHE A 171 33.82 -3.74 -0.65
C PHE A 171 32.68 -2.73 -0.41
N ILE A 172 32.97 -1.59 0.24
CA ILE A 172 31.97 -0.54 0.47
C ILE A 172 31.40 -0.02 -0.85
N LEU A 173 32.25 0.23 -1.85
CA LEU A 173 31.83 0.66 -3.18
C LEU A 173 30.97 -0.39 -3.87
N ALA A 174 31.34 -1.66 -3.77
CA ALA A 174 30.54 -2.75 -4.33
C ALA A 174 29.17 -2.84 -3.64
N CYS A 175 29.10 -2.70 -2.31
CA CYS A 175 27.84 -2.69 -1.56
C CYS A 175 26.95 -1.51 -1.99
N LYS A 176 27.53 -0.31 -2.12
CA LYS A 176 26.81 0.87 -2.61
C LYS A 176 26.26 0.66 -4.02
N ALA A 177 27.07 0.16 -4.94
CA ALA A 177 26.63 -0.13 -6.31
C ALA A 177 25.49 -1.16 -6.35
N ALA A 178 25.55 -2.20 -5.50
CA ALA A 178 24.47 -3.19 -5.38
C ALA A 178 23.17 -2.59 -4.81
N LEU A 179 23.27 -1.64 -3.88
CA LEU A 179 22.11 -0.94 -3.30
C LEU A 179 21.49 0.07 -4.29
N GLU A 180 22.33 0.84 -4.98
CA GLU A 180 21.92 1.92 -5.90
C GLU A 180 21.39 1.41 -7.25
N SER A 181 21.99 0.36 -7.82
CA SER A 181 21.58 -0.20 -9.13
C SER A 181 20.11 -0.65 -9.19
N GLN A 182 19.47 -0.86 -8.04
CA GLN A 182 18.05 -1.20 -7.96
C GLN A 182 17.17 -0.10 -7.36
N ALA A 183 17.73 1.00 -6.86
CA ALA A 183 16.94 2.20 -6.59
C ALA A 183 16.37 2.75 -7.90
N PHE A 184 17.16 2.74 -8.98
CA PHE A 184 16.75 3.16 -10.31
C PHE A 184 15.68 2.27 -10.97
N ASN A 185 15.75 0.94 -10.81
CA ASN A 185 14.77 0.02 -11.41
C ASN A 185 13.37 0.12 -10.77
N ASN A 186 13.27 0.51 -9.49
CA ASN A 186 11.97 0.70 -8.85
C ASN A 186 11.28 2.01 -9.29
N ASP A 187 12.01 2.99 -9.81
CA ASP A 187 11.42 4.22 -10.35
C ASP A 187 10.88 4.05 -11.78
N GLU A 188 11.47 3.17 -12.61
CA GLU A 188 10.96 2.87 -13.95
C GLU A 188 9.72 1.96 -13.96
N VAL A 189 9.64 0.98 -13.05
CA VAL A 189 8.42 0.15 -12.90
C VAL A 189 7.22 0.99 -12.40
N ASN A 190 7.47 2.12 -11.74
CA ASN A 190 6.44 3.06 -11.29
C ASN A 190 6.08 4.15 -12.32
N LYS A 191 6.66 4.13 -13.54
CA LYS A 191 6.38 5.10 -14.61
C LYS A 191 5.49 4.59 -15.75
N ALA A 192 4.97 3.36 -15.69
CA ALA A 192 3.96 2.91 -16.65
C ALA A 192 2.58 3.47 -16.25
N PRO A 193 2.00 4.44 -16.99
CA PRO A 193 0.64 4.87 -16.76
C PRO A 193 -0.31 3.77 -17.26
N GLU A 194 -1.42 3.59 -16.55
CA GLU A 194 -2.62 2.93 -17.03
C GLU A 194 -3.10 3.58 -18.35
N SER A 195 -2.54 3.14 -19.48
CA SER A 195 -3.18 3.28 -20.78
C SER A 195 -2.98 1.98 -21.52
N ILE A 196 -4.03 1.15 -21.49
CA ILE A 196 -4.43 0.07 -22.40
C ILE A 196 -5.12 -1.02 -21.55
N LYS A 197 -6.29 -0.67 -21.00
CA LYS A 197 -7.36 -1.62 -20.67
C LYS A 197 -8.70 -0.97 -20.97
N ALA A 198 -8.89 -0.59 -22.23
CA ALA A 198 -10.20 -0.30 -22.78
C ALA A 198 -10.16 -0.61 -24.27
N SER A 199 -10.44 -1.87 -24.63
CA SER A 199 -11.07 -2.31 -25.89
C SER A 199 -11.03 -3.84 -25.97
N THR A 200 -11.91 -4.49 -25.22
CA THR A 200 -12.33 -5.85 -25.54
C THR A 200 -13.80 -5.94 -25.23
N THR A 201 -14.63 -5.70 -26.24
CA THR A 201 -15.96 -6.31 -26.45
C THR A 201 -16.57 -5.78 -27.74
N THR A 202 -17.30 -6.66 -28.45
CA THR A 202 -18.04 -6.52 -29.72
C THR A 202 -17.17 -6.63 -30.98
N SER A 203 -17.35 -7.59 -31.88
CA SER A 203 -18.62 -8.14 -32.40
C SER A 203 -18.57 -9.65 -32.68
N THR A 204 -19.58 -10.35 -32.16
CA THR A 204 -20.14 -11.56 -32.76
C THR A 204 -20.87 -11.21 -34.05
N SER A 205 -20.63 -11.99 -35.09
CA SER A 205 -21.55 -12.27 -36.19
C SER A 205 -21.25 -13.67 -36.70
#